data_AF-A0A6A5GIK9-F1
#
_entry.id   AF-A0A6A5GIK9-F1
#
_cell.length_a   1.000
_cell.length_b   1.000
_cell.length_c   1.000
_cell.angle_alpha   90.00
_cell.angle_beta   90.00
_cell.angle_gamma   90.00
#
_symmetry.space_group_name_H-M   'P 1'
#
loop_
_entity.id
_entity.type
_entity.pdbx_description
1 polymer ?
#
loop_
_entity_poly.entity_id
_entity_poly.type
_entity_poly.pdbx_seq_one_letter_code
_entity_poly.pdbx_strand_id
1 'polypeptide(L)'
;MELYTTRPVVDDGFCASPNDKFNKMQCEYFIGEFNSKTLKIPLFSITNRSSAEVEEVLKLNEQCQNCLDNSCLVRRVEEKNNNKIFTDTFQASPTTLTKIFKLRPRLLEYSCLTKITIYDFFSEVSFCSNLGDKEDCIMPTITMLCQEEILADFENLEVSVGPRKEVYNTPEFEFAMFRDNKKKRRFVFTMKDDRLLV
;
A
#
# COMPACT_ATOMS: atom_id res chain seq x y z
N MET A 1 -23.40 32.35 -45.33
CA MET A 1 -22.76 31.11 -44.86
C MET A 1 -21.69 31.56 -43.88
N GLU A 2 -22.06 31.63 -42.60
CA GLU A 2 -21.14 32.06 -41.53
C GLU A 2 -20.23 30.89 -41.16
N LEU A 3 -18.92 31.15 -41.15
CA LEU A 3 -17.90 30.19 -40.75
C LEU A 3 -17.96 29.99 -39.23
N TYR A 4 -18.31 28.78 -38.79
CA TYR A 4 -18.27 28.32 -37.40
C TYR A 4 -16.84 28.10 -36.87
N THR A 5 -15.91 29.02 -37.11
CA THR A 5 -14.51 28.88 -36.67
C THR A 5 -14.10 29.95 -35.66
N THR A 6 -15.00 30.34 -34.76
CA THR A 6 -14.56 30.90 -33.47
C THR A 6 -14.23 29.74 -32.55
N ARG A 7 -12.96 29.67 -32.10
CA ARG A 7 -12.55 28.77 -31.01
C ARG A 7 -13.59 28.86 -29.89
N PRO A 8 -14.04 27.73 -29.30
CA PRO A 8 -14.96 27.81 -28.18
C PRO A 8 -14.32 28.72 -27.12
N VAL A 9 -15.07 29.72 -26.68
CA VAL A 9 -14.72 30.53 -25.51
C VAL A 9 -14.36 29.53 -24.42
N VAL A 10 -13.15 29.68 -23.85
CA VAL A 10 -12.68 28.84 -22.76
C VAL A 10 -13.71 28.97 -21.65
N ASP A 11 -14.51 27.93 -21.49
CA ASP A 11 -15.69 27.93 -20.65
C ASP A 11 -15.24 28.05 -19.19
N ASP A 12 -15.42 29.24 -18.60
CA ASP A 12 -15.19 29.75 -17.22
C ASP A 12 -14.79 28.72 -16.15
N GLY A 13 -13.75 27.95 -16.41
CA GLY A 13 -13.41 26.77 -15.65
C GLY A 13 -14.57 25.79 -15.47
N PHE A 14 -15.42 25.51 -16.47
CA PHE A 14 -16.57 24.59 -16.38
C PHE A 14 -16.40 23.21 -17.03
N CYS A 15 -15.28 22.92 -17.73
CA CYS A 15 -14.99 21.59 -18.31
C CYS A 15 -16.10 21.03 -19.21
N ALA A 16 -16.77 21.89 -19.98
CA ALA A 16 -17.89 21.46 -20.79
C ALA A 16 -17.55 21.34 -22.28
N SER A 17 -16.29 21.56 -22.69
CA SER A 17 -15.92 21.47 -24.10
C SER A 17 -16.08 20.02 -24.59
N PRO A 18 -16.35 19.82 -25.90
CA PRO A 18 -16.39 18.47 -26.48
C PRO A 18 -15.11 17.66 -26.20
N ASN A 19 -13.96 18.34 -26.16
CA ASN A 19 -12.67 17.72 -25.83
C ASN A 19 -12.61 17.27 -24.35
N ASP A 20 -13.14 18.08 -23.43
CA ASP A 20 -13.19 17.72 -22.00
C ASP A 20 -14.11 16.51 -21.78
N LYS A 21 -15.24 16.46 -22.48
CA LYS A 21 -16.17 15.31 -22.43
C LYS A 21 -15.52 14.03 -22.98
N PHE A 22 -14.78 14.14 -24.07
CA PHE A 22 -14.04 13.02 -24.63
C PHE A 22 -12.96 12.52 -23.66
N ASN A 23 -12.14 13.43 -23.11
CA ASN A 23 -11.12 13.09 -22.12
C ASN A 23 -11.73 12.44 -20.87
N LYS A 24 -12.88 12.93 -20.39
CA LYS A 24 -13.64 12.31 -19.31
C LYS A 24 -13.98 10.86 -19.57
N MET A 25 -14.56 10.59 -20.74
CA MET A 25 -14.95 9.24 -21.11
C MET A 25 -13.73 8.31 -21.18
N GLN A 26 -12.58 8.79 -21.67
CA GLN A 26 -11.34 8.04 -21.67
C GLN A 26 -10.84 7.74 -20.24
N CYS A 27 -10.86 8.73 -19.35
CA CYS A 27 -10.44 8.53 -17.96
C CYS A 27 -11.35 7.53 -17.23
N GLU A 28 -12.68 7.66 -17.40
CA GLU A 28 -13.66 6.73 -16.83
C GLU A 28 -13.47 5.30 -17.35
N TYR A 29 -13.13 5.14 -18.63
CA TYR A 29 -12.78 3.83 -19.20
C TYR A 29 -11.56 3.23 -18.52
N PHE A 30 -10.44 3.97 -18.40
CA PHE A 30 -9.24 3.46 -17.75
C PHE A 30 -9.46 3.11 -16.28
N ILE A 31 -10.20 3.95 -15.54
CA ILE A 31 -10.55 3.69 -14.14
C ILE A 31 -11.42 2.44 -14.03
N GLY A 32 -12.41 2.29 -14.90
CA GLY A 32 -13.28 1.11 -14.94
C GLY A 32 -12.50 -0.18 -15.21
N GLU A 33 -11.61 -0.16 -16.19
CA GLU A 33 -10.73 -1.30 -16.52
C GLU A 33 -9.78 -1.64 -15.38
N PHE A 34 -9.14 -0.63 -14.78
CA PHE A 34 -8.26 -0.80 -13.63
C PHE A 34 -8.99 -1.46 -12.47
N ASN A 35 -10.16 -0.95 -12.08
CA ASN A 35 -10.96 -1.49 -10.98
C ASN A 35 -11.43 -2.92 -11.28
N SER A 36 -11.97 -3.16 -12.47
CA SER A 36 -12.48 -4.47 -12.90
C SER A 36 -11.42 -5.57 -12.83
N LYS A 37 -10.17 -5.25 -13.19
CA LYS A 37 -9.05 -6.20 -13.15
C LYS A 37 -8.51 -6.38 -11.73
N THR A 38 -8.28 -5.28 -11.00
CA THR A 38 -7.70 -5.35 -9.64
C THR A 38 -8.63 -6.02 -8.63
N LEU A 39 -9.95 -6.01 -8.86
CA LEU A 39 -10.95 -6.77 -8.09
C LEU A 39 -10.85 -8.30 -8.27
N LYS A 40 -10.08 -8.78 -9.25
CA LYS A 40 -9.97 -10.22 -9.55
C LYS A 40 -8.59 -10.78 -9.24
N ILE A 41 -7.57 -9.92 -9.18
CA ILE A 41 -6.20 -10.34 -8.95
C ILE A 41 -5.95 -10.44 -7.44
N PRO A 42 -5.53 -11.62 -6.93
CA PRO A 42 -5.16 -11.77 -5.53
C PRO A 42 -3.99 -10.85 -5.14
N LEU A 43 -3.99 -10.32 -3.92
CA LEU A 43 -2.96 -9.39 -3.44
C LEU A 43 -1.55 -9.93 -3.67
N PHE A 44 -1.28 -11.19 -3.33
CA PHE A 44 0.07 -11.75 -3.43
C PHE A 44 0.63 -11.80 -4.85
N SER A 45 -0.24 -11.84 -5.86
CA SER A 45 0.18 -11.80 -7.27
C SER A 45 0.96 -10.53 -7.60
N ILE A 46 0.71 -9.41 -6.91
CA ILE A 46 1.36 -8.11 -7.18
C ILE A 46 2.89 -8.14 -7.05
N THR A 47 3.43 -9.10 -6.28
CA THR A 47 4.89 -9.27 -6.13
C THR A 47 5.56 -9.83 -7.38
N ASN A 48 4.79 -10.50 -8.24
CA ASN A 48 5.28 -11.03 -9.51
C ASN A 48 5.14 -9.99 -10.62
N ARG A 49 6.07 -9.02 -10.66
CA ARG A 49 6.07 -7.94 -11.67
C ARG A 49 6.19 -8.45 -13.12
N SER A 50 6.72 -9.65 -13.32
CA SER A 50 6.82 -10.28 -14.64
C SER A 50 5.52 -10.93 -15.10
N SER A 51 4.48 -10.96 -14.25
CA SER A 51 3.14 -11.38 -14.65
C SER A 51 2.54 -10.36 -15.61
N ALA A 52 2.01 -10.82 -16.74
CA ALA A 52 1.31 -9.97 -17.70
C ALA A 52 0.12 -9.24 -17.05
N GLU A 53 -0.59 -9.88 -16.12
CA GLU A 53 -1.72 -9.29 -15.40
C GLU A 53 -1.28 -8.14 -14.48
N VAL A 54 -0.14 -8.30 -13.80
CA VAL A 54 0.41 -7.28 -12.90
C VAL A 54 0.97 -6.11 -13.70
N GLU A 55 1.69 -6.39 -14.79
CA GLU A 55 2.19 -5.37 -15.69
C GLU A 55 1.05 -4.55 -16.31
N GLU A 56 -0.04 -5.21 -16.69
CA GLU A 56 -1.21 -4.55 -17.26
C GLU A 56 -1.87 -3.60 -16.26
N VAL A 57 -2.11 -4.01 -15.00
CA VAL A 57 -2.74 -3.13 -14.02
C VAL A 57 -1.83 -1.97 -13.59
N LEU A 58 -0.50 -2.16 -13.59
CA LEU A 58 0.45 -1.06 -13.38
C LEU A 58 0.39 -0.04 -14.52
N LYS A 59 0.31 -0.50 -15.77
CA LYS A 59 0.14 0.39 -16.94
C LYS A 59 -1.20 1.12 -16.92
N LEU A 60 -2.28 0.43 -16.57
CA LEU A 60 -3.61 1.05 -16.45
C LEU A 60 -3.62 2.12 -15.36
N ASN A 61 -2.96 1.88 -14.22
CA ASN A 61 -2.83 2.86 -13.16
C ASN A 61 -2.08 4.12 -13.63
N GLU A 62 -0.98 3.97 -14.36
CA GLU A 62 -0.24 5.08 -14.97
C GLU A 62 -1.11 5.85 -15.99
N GLN A 63 -1.84 5.13 -16.84
CA GLN A 63 -2.77 5.74 -17.81
C GLN A 63 -3.90 6.50 -17.13
N CYS A 64 -4.44 5.99 -16.01
CA CYS A 64 -5.43 6.70 -15.19
C CYS A 64 -4.86 8.01 -14.69
N GLN A 65 -3.67 7.99 -14.06
CA GLN A 65 -3.03 9.19 -13.53
C GLN A 65 -2.76 10.22 -14.64
N ASN A 66 -2.18 9.79 -15.76
CA ASN A 66 -1.93 10.66 -16.91
C ASN A 66 -3.21 11.27 -17.47
N CYS A 67 -4.30 10.51 -17.51
CA CYS A 67 -5.59 11.03 -17.95
C CYS A 67 -6.12 12.08 -16.98
N LEU A 68 -6.08 11.80 -15.68
CA LEU A 68 -6.56 12.71 -14.64
C LEU A 68 -5.76 14.02 -14.60
N ASP A 69 -4.43 13.96 -14.75
CA ASP A 69 -3.54 15.13 -14.78
C ASP A 69 -3.82 16.06 -15.95
N ASN A 70 -4.13 15.49 -17.13
CA ASN A 70 -4.46 16.24 -18.34
C ASN A 70 -5.94 16.63 -18.44
N SER A 71 -6.79 16.06 -17.56
CA SER A 71 -8.19 16.38 -17.50
C SER A 71 -8.42 17.61 -16.63
N CYS A 72 -9.41 18.40 -16.97
CA CYS A 72 -9.89 19.46 -16.09
C CYS A 72 -10.93 18.91 -15.06
N LEU A 73 -11.11 17.59 -14.99
CA LEU A 73 -12.09 16.88 -14.15
C LEU A 73 -11.74 16.93 -12.68
N VAL A 74 -10.45 16.82 -12.37
CA VAL A 74 -9.95 16.91 -11.00
C VAL A 74 -9.58 18.37 -10.76
N ARG A 75 -10.45 19.11 -10.12
CA ARG A 75 -10.25 20.56 -9.89
C ARG A 75 -9.62 20.87 -8.55
N ARG A 76 -9.87 20.03 -7.54
CA ARG A 76 -9.34 20.26 -6.20
C ARG A 76 -7.90 19.77 -6.15
N VAL A 77 -7.01 20.62 -5.66
CA VAL A 77 -5.59 20.29 -5.48
C VAL A 77 -5.44 19.05 -4.59
N GLU A 78 -6.29 18.92 -3.56
CA GLU A 78 -6.34 17.76 -2.68
C GLU A 78 -6.63 16.46 -3.43
N GLU A 79 -7.63 16.45 -4.32
CA GLU A 79 -7.96 15.27 -5.13
C GLU A 79 -6.82 14.88 -6.07
N LYS A 80 -6.13 15.86 -6.66
CA LYS A 80 -4.93 15.59 -7.49
C LYS A 80 -3.80 14.98 -6.67
N ASN A 81 -3.54 15.53 -5.48
CA ASN A 81 -2.51 15.03 -4.60
C ASN A 81 -2.80 13.60 -4.13
N ASN A 82 -4.06 13.31 -3.76
CA ASN A 82 -4.46 11.98 -3.32
C ASN A 82 -4.31 10.93 -4.44
N ASN A 83 -4.72 11.28 -5.67
CA ASN A 83 -4.56 10.40 -6.83
C ASN A 83 -3.07 10.12 -7.13
N LYS A 84 -2.23 11.14 -7.00
CA LYS A 84 -0.79 10.99 -7.19
C LYS A 84 -0.16 10.11 -6.10
N ILE A 85 -0.49 10.34 -4.83
CA ILE A 85 -0.02 9.50 -3.70
C ILE A 85 -0.44 8.05 -3.91
N PHE A 86 -1.69 7.82 -4.32
CA PHE A 86 -2.17 6.48 -4.65
C PHE A 86 -1.35 5.82 -5.76
N THR A 87 -1.17 6.53 -6.88
CA THR A 87 -0.40 6.05 -8.03
C THR A 87 1.03 5.72 -7.62
N ASP A 88 1.73 6.63 -6.93
CA ASP A 88 3.10 6.41 -6.49
C ASP A 88 3.21 5.19 -5.56
N THR A 89 2.26 5.04 -4.63
CA THR A 89 2.19 3.90 -3.71
C THR A 89 1.92 2.59 -4.44
N PHE A 90 0.98 2.58 -5.38
CA PHE A 90 0.61 1.42 -6.18
C PHE A 90 1.79 0.97 -7.06
N GLN A 91 2.46 1.90 -7.73
CA GLN A 91 3.63 1.61 -8.59
C GLN A 91 4.83 1.07 -7.80
N ALA A 92 5.06 1.58 -6.58
CA ALA A 92 6.11 1.11 -5.69
C ALA A 92 5.79 -0.26 -5.05
N SER A 93 4.51 -0.62 -4.99
CA SER A 93 4.05 -1.75 -4.19
C SER A 93 4.63 -3.12 -4.54
N PRO A 94 4.90 -3.50 -5.81
CA PRO A 94 5.52 -4.79 -6.10
C PRO A 94 6.85 -4.95 -5.35
N THR A 95 7.66 -3.89 -5.33
CA THR A 95 8.95 -3.87 -4.63
C THR A 95 8.77 -3.79 -3.12
N THR A 96 7.88 -2.93 -2.63
CA THR A 96 7.66 -2.73 -1.19
C THR A 96 7.09 -3.98 -0.52
N LEU A 97 6.04 -4.59 -1.09
CA LEU A 97 5.44 -5.83 -0.58
C LEU A 97 6.41 -7.01 -0.66
N THR A 98 7.21 -7.10 -1.73
CA THR A 98 8.27 -8.12 -1.81
C THR A 98 9.27 -7.99 -0.65
N LYS A 99 9.69 -6.76 -0.30
CA LYS A 99 10.59 -6.54 0.85
C LYS A 99 9.93 -6.93 2.17
N ILE A 100 8.66 -6.56 2.35
CA ILE A 100 7.89 -6.90 3.56
C ILE A 100 7.80 -8.42 3.72
N PHE A 101 7.38 -9.15 2.69
CA PHE A 101 7.23 -10.60 2.78
C PHE A 101 8.57 -11.34 2.92
N LYS A 102 9.67 -10.82 2.37
CA LYS A 102 11.01 -11.36 2.63
C LYS A 102 11.42 -11.21 4.10
N LEU A 103 11.10 -10.08 4.72
CA LEU A 103 11.40 -9.83 6.14
C LEU A 103 10.43 -10.56 7.08
N ARG A 104 9.20 -10.80 6.62
CA ARG A 104 8.10 -11.38 7.41
C ARG A 104 7.38 -12.47 6.61
N PRO A 105 8.02 -13.62 6.35
CA PRO A 105 7.48 -14.65 5.46
C PRO A 105 6.16 -15.25 5.94
N ARG A 106 5.91 -15.28 7.26
CA ARG A 106 4.65 -15.75 7.84
C ARG A 106 3.40 -15.00 7.34
N LEU A 107 3.55 -13.74 6.92
CA LEU A 107 2.43 -12.99 6.34
C LEU A 107 1.88 -13.66 5.08
N LEU A 108 2.68 -14.46 4.37
CA LEU A 108 2.23 -15.21 3.19
C LEU A 108 1.28 -16.36 3.56
N GLU A 109 1.28 -16.80 4.82
CA GLU A 109 0.46 -17.90 5.32
C GLU A 109 -0.90 -17.40 5.83
N TYR A 110 -1.07 -16.08 5.99
CA TYR A 110 -2.27 -15.51 6.58
C TYR A 110 -3.47 -15.55 5.65
N SER A 111 -4.55 -16.15 6.12
CA SER A 111 -5.75 -16.39 5.32
C SER A 111 -6.45 -15.09 4.92
N CYS A 112 -6.43 -14.08 5.79
CA CYS A 112 -6.89 -12.71 5.52
C CYS A 112 -6.20 -12.07 4.29
N LEU A 113 -4.91 -12.33 4.05
CA LEU A 113 -4.18 -11.81 2.89
C LEU A 113 -4.31 -12.71 1.66
N THR A 114 -4.49 -14.02 1.83
CA THR A 114 -4.70 -14.93 0.69
C THR A 114 -6.02 -14.66 -0.04
N LYS A 115 -7.03 -14.17 0.68
CA LYS A 115 -8.39 -13.97 0.16
C LYS A 115 -8.67 -12.55 -0.33
N ILE A 116 -7.77 -11.60 -0.05
CA ILE A 116 -7.95 -10.20 -0.42
C ILE A 116 -7.44 -9.95 -1.84
N THR A 117 -8.15 -9.09 -2.57
CA THR A 117 -7.76 -8.67 -3.90
C THR A 117 -6.80 -7.48 -3.84
N ILE A 118 -6.14 -7.17 -4.95
CA ILE A 118 -5.36 -5.94 -5.08
C ILE A 118 -6.25 -4.72 -4.82
N TYR A 119 -7.45 -4.69 -5.39
CA TYR A 119 -8.37 -3.55 -5.22
C TYR A 119 -8.71 -3.30 -3.76
N ASP A 120 -9.18 -4.33 -3.06
CA ASP A 120 -9.63 -4.20 -1.67
C ASP A 120 -8.48 -3.75 -0.76
N PHE A 121 -7.29 -4.32 -0.95
CA PHE A 121 -6.12 -3.94 -0.16
C PHE A 121 -5.73 -2.47 -0.39
N PHE A 122 -5.64 -2.04 -1.66
CA PHE A 122 -5.21 -0.68 -1.97
C PHE A 122 -6.27 0.37 -1.69
N SER A 123 -7.56 0.03 -1.68
CA SER A 123 -8.62 0.90 -1.16
C SER A 123 -8.40 1.25 0.31
N GLU A 124 -8.00 0.28 1.13
CA GLU A 124 -7.68 0.52 2.55
C GLU A 124 -6.38 1.31 2.73
N VAL A 125 -5.37 1.05 1.89
CA VAL A 125 -4.14 1.86 1.87
C VAL A 125 -4.47 3.32 1.53
N SER A 126 -5.29 3.57 0.50
CA SER A 126 -5.75 4.92 0.14
C SER A 126 -6.48 5.60 1.28
N PHE A 127 -7.37 4.88 1.97
CA PHE A 127 -8.10 5.41 3.11
C PHE A 127 -7.15 5.81 4.24
N CYS A 128 -6.16 4.98 4.55
CA CYS A 128 -5.12 5.30 5.52
C CYS A 128 -4.32 6.55 5.12
N SER A 129 -3.91 6.67 3.85
CA SER A 129 -3.14 7.82 3.36
C SER A 129 -3.96 9.11 3.36
N ASN A 130 -5.28 9.03 3.14
CA ASN A 130 -6.17 10.20 3.17
C ASN A 130 -6.51 10.67 4.59
N LEU A 131 -6.34 9.83 5.61
CA LEU A 131 -6.71 10.13 7.00
C LEU A 131 -5.55 10.61 7.88
N GLY A 132 -4.31 10.72 7.40
CA GLY A 132 -3.22 11.22 8.25
C GLY A 132 -1.89 11.52 7.57
N ASP A 133 -0.96 12.09 8.34
CA ASP A 133 0.42 12.45 7.96
C ASP A 133 1.37 11.24 7.77
N LYS A 134 0.85 10.03 7.53
CA LYS A 134 1.67 8.80 7.48
C LYS A 134 2.16 8.52 6.06
N GLU A 135 3.48 8.53 5.89
CA GLU A 135 4.14 8.21 4.62
C GLU A 135 4.08 6.71 4.23
N ASP A 136 3.82 5.78 5.17
CA ASP A 136 3.68 4.33 4.88
C ASP A 136 2.44 3.73 5.55
N CYS A 137 1.45 3.37 4.72
CA CYS A 137 0.18 2.79 5.14
C CYS A 137 0.07 1.27 4.91
N ILE A 138 1.06 0.63 4.28
CA ILE A 138 0.96 -0.79 3.89
C ILE A 138 0.93 -1.71 5.12
N MET A 139 1.89 -1.54 6.03
CA MET A 139 1.96 -2.37 7.25
C MET A 139 0.78 -2.15 8.22
N PRO A 140 0.34 -0.90 8.48
CA PRO A 140 -0.91 -0.64 9.19
C PRO A 140 -2.11 -1.35 8.57
N THR A 141 -2.28 -1.29 7.25
CA THR A 141 -3.38 -1.98 6.55
C THR A 141 -3.29 -3.49 6.71
N ILE A 142 -2.11 -4.10 6.56
CA ILE A 142 -1.92 -5.54 6.85
C ILE A 142 -2.33 -5.86 8.29
N THR A 143 -1.91 -5.05 9.25
CA THR A 143 -2.19 -5.26 10.68
C THR A 143 -3.69 -5.18 10.96
N MET A 144 -4.38 -4.24 10.33
CA MET A 144 -5.82 -4.07 10.45
C MET A 144 -6.58 -5.26 9.85
N LEU A 145 -6.24 -5.66 8.62
CA LEU A 145 -6.92 -6.74 7.90
C LEU A 145 -6.71 -8.12 8.55
N CYS A 146 -5.57 -8.31 9.22
CA CYS A 146 -5.13 -9.60 9.74
C CYS A 146 -5.00 -9.62 11.26
N GLN A 147 -5.67 -8.71 11.95
CA GLN A 147 -5.52 -8.52 13.39
C GLN A 147 -5.70 -9.83 14.18
N GLU A 148 -6.75 -10.60 13.87
CA GLU A 148 -7.04 -11.86 14.57
C GLU A 148 -5.94 -12.91 14.38
N GLU A 149 -5.48 -13.11 13.14
CA GLU A 149 -4.41 -14.08 12.84
C GLU A 149 -3.07 -13.66 13.44
N ILE A 150 -2.76 -12.36 13.42
CA ILE A 150 -1.57 -11.79 14.07
C ILE A 150 -1.62 -12.06 15.58
N LEU A 151 -2.75 -11.76 16.24
CA LEU A 151 -2.90 -11.95 17.68
C LEU A 151 -2.82 -13.44 18.06
N ALA A 152 -3.46 -14.33 17.29
CA ALA A 152 -3.38 -15.76 17.51
C ALA A 152 -1.94 -16.29 17.36
N ASP A 153 -1.16 -15.75 16.43
CA ASP A 153 0.26 -16.06 16.29
C ASP A 153 1.07 -15.64 17.52
N PHE A 154 0.77 -14.47 18.10
CA PHE A 154 1.39 -14.03 19.35
C PHE A 154 0.99 -14.91 20.55
N GLU A 155 -0.26 -15.33 20.66
CA GLU A 155 -0.74 -16.24 21.72
C GLU A 155 -0.09 -17.63 21.61
N ASN A 156 0.01 -18.17 20.39
CA ASN A 156 0.70 -19.43 20.13
C ASN A 156 2.21 -19.33 20.39
N LEU A 157 2.81 -18.15 20.16
CA LEU A 157 4.17 -17.84 20.60
C LEU A 157 4.24 -17.75 22.14
N GLU A 158 3.26 -17.20 22.85
CA GLU A 158 3.28 -17.24 24.33
C GLU A 158 3.25 -18.66 24.90
N VAL A 159 2.64 -19.61 24.19
CA VAL A 159 2.62 -21.05 24.55
C VAL A 159 3.92 -21.77 24.13
N SER A 160 4.55 -21.37 23.03
CA SER A 160 5.76 -21.99 22.44
C SER A 160 7.09 -21.37 22.92
N VAL A 161 7.06 -20.13 23.39
CA VAL A 161 8.25 -19.35 23.78
C VAL A 161 8.52 -19.57 25.28
N GLY A 162 8.91 -20.79 25.62
CA GLY A 162 10.08 -20.91 26.51
C GLY A 162 11.27 -20.26 25.79
N PRO A 163 12.13 -19.48 26.47
CA PRO A 163 13.12 -18.65 25.79
C PRO A 163 14.09 -19.49 24.96
N ARG A 164 13.98 -19.43 23.63
CA ARG A 164 15.00 -19.93 22.71
C ARG A 164 16.20 -18.97 22.75
N LYS A 165 17.16 -19.26 23.62
CA LYS A 165 18.44 -18.54 23.74
C LYS A 165 19.25 -18.46 22.43
N GLU A 166 18.88 -19.27 21.44
CA GLU A 166 19.63 -19.49 20.21
C GLU A 166 19.30 -18.48 19.09
N VAL A 167 18.18 -17.75 19.16
CA VAL A 167 17.71 -16.91 18.04
C VAL A 167 18.03 -15.41 18.21
N TYR A 168 18.20 -14.94 19.46
CA TYR A 168 18.30 -13.49 19.77
C TYR A 168 19.64 -13.02 20.33
N ASN A 169 20.63 -13.90 20.45
CA ASN A 169 21.99 -13.52 20.82
C ASN A 169 22.81 -13.40 19.53
N THR A 170 22.80 -12.21 18.91
CA THR A 170 23.82 -11.84 17.92
C THR A 170 24.95 -11.09 18.63
N PRO A 171 26.14 -10.93 18.02
CA PRO A 171 27.25 -10.21 18.65
C PRO A 171 26.87 -8.79 19.11
N GLU A 172 25.95 -8.11 18.41
CA GLU A 172 25.54 -6.73 18.73
C GLU A 172 24.40 -6.61 19.75
N PHE A 173 23.62 -7.67 19.98
CA PHE A 173 22.39 -7.61 20.80
C PHE A 173 22.29 -8.75 21.81
N GLU A 174 22.03 -8.39 23.06
CA GLU A 174 21.71 -9.36 24.11
C GLU A 174 20.27 -9.17 24.57
N PHE A 175 19.49 -10.24 24.46
CA PHE A 175 18.10 -10.28 24.89
C PHE A 175 17.97 -11.00 26.23
N ALA A 176 17.35 -10.34 27.20
CA ALA A 176 17.03 -10.93 28.49
C ALA A 176 15.55 -10.75 28.84
N MET A 177 14.94 -11.85 29.30
CA MET A 177 13.60 -11.85 29.87
C MET A 177 13.69 -12.00 31.38
N PHE A 178 13.16 -11.01 32.11
CA PHE A 178 13.04 -11.08 33.56
C PHE A 178 11.55 -11.17 33.95
N ARG A 179 11.26 -11.97 34.98
CA ARG A 179 10.00 -11.85 35.71
C ARG A 179 10.26 -10.93 36.91
N ASP A 180 9.55 -9.81 36.97
CA ASP A 180 9.46 -9.00 38.18
C ASP A 180 8.81 -9.85 39.30
N ASN A 181 9.15 -9.59 40.56
CA ASN A 181 8.47 -10.08 41.76
C ASN A 181 6.93 -9.93 41.72
N LYS A 182 6.40 -9.04 40.87
CA LYS A 182 4.96 -8.88 40.58
C LYS A 182 4.43 -9.79 39.44
N LYS A 183 5.17 -10.81 39.02
CA LYS A 183 4.86 -11.74 37.90
C LYS A 183 4.65 -11.08 36.53
N LYS A 184 4.96 -9.79 36.39
CA LYS A 184 4.92 -9.11 35.08
C LYS A 184 6.21 -9.43 34.32
N ARG A 185 6.08 -9.84 33.05
CA ARG A 185 7.21 -10.07 32.16
C ARG A 185 7.75 -8.71 31.71
N ARG A 186 9.06 -8.49 31.88
CA ARG A 186 9.75 -7.30 31.38
C ARG A 186 10.76 -7.74 30.33
N PHE A 187 10.60 -7.17 29.13
CA PHE A 187 11.53 -7.37 28.02
C PHE A 187 12.65 -6.33 28.14
N VAL A 188 13.90 -6.78 28.13
CA VAL A 188 15.07 -5.91 28.17
C VAL A 188 15.94 -6.23 26.95
N PHE A 189 16.19 -5.19 26.17
CA PHE A 189 17.15 -5.22 25.07
C PHE A 189 18.38 -4.45 25.51
N THR A 190 19.54 -5.10 25.48
CA THR A 190 20.82 -4.46 25.77
C THR A 190 21.62 -4.42 24.48
N MET A 191 21.94 -3.20 24.01
CA MET A 191 22.89 -3.04 22.91
C MET A 191 24.31 -3.05 23.46
N LYS A 192 25.21 -3.81 22.84
CA LYS A 192 26.64 -3.73 23.12
C LYS A 192 27.25 -2.72 22.17
N ASP A 193 27.64 -1.57 22.71
CA ASP A 193 28.27 -0.49 21.95
C ASP A 193 29.78 -0.76 21.89
N ASP A 194 30.31 -1.14 20.73
CA ASP A 194 31.75 -1.39 20.50
C ASP A 194 32.56 -0.08 20.39
N ARG A 195 32.23 0.94 21.18
CA ARG A 195 32.97 2.20 21.27
C ARG A 195 33.54 2.43 22.67
N LEU A 196 34.37 1.50 23.13
CA LEU A 196 35.44 1.80 24.07
C LEU A 196 36.68 0.98 23.69
N LEU A 197 37.38 1.43 22.65
CA LEU A 197 38.82 1.24 22.55
C LEU A 197 39.48 2.61 22.68
N VAL A 198 40.35 2.69 23.68
CA VAL A 198 41.28 3.79 23.99
C VAL A 198 42.10 4.17 22.77
#